data_AF-A0A0V8DWI8-F1
#
_entry.id   AF-A0A0V8DWI8-F1
#
_cell.length_a   1.000
_cell.length_b   1.000
_cell.length_c   1.000
_cell.angle_alpha   90.00
_cell.angle_beta   90.00
_cell.angle_gamma   90.00
#
_symmetry.space_group_name_H-M   'P 1'
#
loop_
_entity.id
_entity.type
_entity.pdbx_description
1 polymer ?
#
loop_
_entity_poly.entity_id
_entity_poly.type
_entity_poly.pdbx_seq_one_letter_code
_entity_poly.pdbx_strand_id
1 'polypeptide(L)'
;MSKLSQKAQKRLIIFSFTIVPIVLLLMFSYYPLVKMVQYSLTDWNGISPSSNYLGFANYEKVFSNPNYFGVFKTSLYYFLSSFPQLGLALLFATILSFKVKFANFWKGILFFPYLMG
;
A
#
# COMPACT_ATOMS: atom_id res chain seq x y z
N MET A 1 38.04 21.69 15.18
CA MET A 1 37.02 20.79 14.61
C MET A 1 37.17 19.43 15.28
N SER A 2 36.21 19.05 16.13
CA SER A 2 36.33 17.90 17.02
C SER A 2 36.50 16.60 16.23
N LYS A 3 37.59 15.85 16.49
CA LYS A 3 37.82 14.52 15.91
C LYS A 3 36.86 13.52 16.55
N LEU A 4 35.61 13.52 16.10
CA LEU A 4 34.64 12.51 16.47
C LEU A 4 35.19 11.13 16.06
N SER A 5 35.08 10.15 16.95
CA SER A 5 35.46 8.76 16.66
C SER A 5 34.72 8.25 15.42
N GLN A 6 35.38 7.47 14.56
CA GLN A 6 34.79 6.92 13.32
C GLN A 6 33.44 6.22 13.55
N LYS A 7 33.26 5.59 14.73
CA LYS A 7 31.98 4.99 15.14
C LYS A 7 30.89 6.05 15.41
N ALA A 8 31.25 7.16 16.04
CA ALA A 8 30.34 8.26 16.32
C ALA A 8 29.93 8.98 15.03
N GLN A 9 30.88 9.22 14.10
CA GLN A 9 30.59 9.82 12.80
C GLN A 9 29.66 8.94 11.97
N LYS A 10 29.90 7.62 11.93
CA LYS A 10 29.02 6.67 11.23
C LYS A 10 27.61 6.65 11.80
N ARG A 11 27.45 6.65 13.14
CA ARG A 11 26.13 6.69 13.79
C ARG A 11 25.40 8.00 13.52
N LEU A 12 26.11 9.12 13.52
CA LEU A 12 25.54 10.44 13.27
C LEU A 12 25.04 10.56 11.82
N ILE A 13 25.82 10.09 10.85
CA ILE A 13 25.39 10.01 9.44
C ILE A 13 24.15 9.12 9.30
N ILE A 14 24.16 7.91 9.86
CA ILE A 14 22.99 7.01 9.79
C ILE A 14 21.77 7.70 10.40
N PHE A 15 21.90 8.25 11.61
CA PHE A 15 20.77 8.90 12.28
C PHE A 15 20.24 10.10 11.50
N SER A 16 21.11 10.97 10.98
CA SER A 16 20.71 12.14 10.18
C SER A 16 20.00 11.77 8.88
N PHE A 17 20.42 10.69 8.22
CA PHE A 17 19.79 10.24 6.96
C PHE A 17 18.51 9.41 7.20
N THR A 18 18.38 8.72 8.33
CA THR A 18 17.20 7.90 8.65
C THR A 18 16.11 8.67 9.40
N ILE A 19 16.45 9.72 10.16
CA ILE A 19 15.44 10.46 10.94
C ILE A 19 14.39 11.13 10.06
N VAL A 20 14.79 11.69 8.92
CA VAL A 20 13.88 12.36 7.97
C VAL A 20 12.81 11.40 7.43
N PRO A 21 13.16 10.26 6.80
CA PRO A 21 12.14 9.33 6.32
C PRO A 21 11.31 8.71 7.44
N ILE A 22 11.87 8.47 8.63
CA ILE A 22 11.10 7.98 9.80
C ILE A 22 10.06 9.01 10.22
N VAL A 23 10.43 10.28 10.34
CA VAL A 23 9.50 11.34 10.74
C VAL A 23 8.37 11.47 9.71
N LEU A 24 8.70 11.46 8.42
CA LEU A 24 7.69 11.48 7.36
C LEU A 24 6.75 10.28 7.43
N LEU A 25 7.28 9.08 7.64
CA LEU A 25 6.49 7.85 7.79
C LEU A 25 5.58 7.92 9.03
N LEU A 26 6.07 8.42 10.16
CA LEU A 26 5.26 8.58 11.36
C LEU A 26 4.15 9.62 11.15
N MET A 27 4.46 10.75 10.51
CA MET A 27 3.52 11.84 10.33
C MET A 27 2.45 11.55 9.27
N PHE A 28 2.83 10.91 8.16
CA PHE A 28 1.93 10.69 7.03
C PHE A 28 1.33 9.29 6.95
N SER A 29 1.87 8.30 7.66
CA SER A 29 1.28 6.95 7.70
C SER A 29 0.74 6.59 9.08
N TYR A 30 1.57 6.69 10.13
CA TYR A 30 1.15 6.20 11.45
C TYR A 30 0.14 7.13 12.13
N TYR A 31 0.33 8.44 12.04
CA TYR A 31 -0.61 9.40 12.59
C TYR A 31 -2.03 9.23 12.02
N PRO A 32 -2.26 9.26 10.69
CA PRO A 32 -3.61 9.05 10.15
C PRO A 32 -4.16 7.65 10.45
N LEU A 33 -3.31 6.61 10.52
CA LEU A 33 -3.72 5.27 10.92
C LEU A 33 -4.29 5.26 12.34
N VAL A 34 -3.58 5.84 13.31
CA VAL A 34 -4.05 5.92 14.70
C VAL A 34 -5.35 6.72 14.77
N LYS A 35 -5.44 7.83 14.03
CA LYS A 35 -6.68 8.63 13.94
C LYS A 35 -7.83 7.82 13.36
N MET A 36 -7.61 7.03 12.30
CA MET A 36 -8.63 6.14 11.73
C MET A 36 -9.13 5.10 12.74
N VAL A 37 -8.24 4.50 13.53
CA VAL A 37 -8.63 3.55 14.59
C VAL A 37 -9.42 4.26 15.71
N GLN A 38 -9.04 5.48 16.07
CA GLN A 38 -9.84 6.28 17.00
C GLN A 38 -11.23 6.57 16.43
N TYR A 39 -11.30 6.96 15.15
CA TYR A 39 -12.56 7.27 14.48
C TYR A 39 -13.46 6.04 14.30
N SER A 40 -12.90 4.85 14.09
CA SER A 40 -13.70 3.62 13.97
C SER A 40 -14.46 3.25 15.25
N LEU A 41 -14.01 3.76 16.40
CA LEU A 41 -14.67 3.60 17.71
C LEU A 41 -15.67 4.72 18.03
N THR A 42 -15.86 5.68 17.11
CA THR A 42 -16.76 6.83 17.27
C THR A 42 -17.84 6.85 16.21
N ASP A 43 -18.89 7.67 16.39
CA ASP A 43 -19.92 7.92 15.38
C ASP A 43 -19.51 8.96 14.32
N TRP A 44 -18.22 9.29 14.20
CA TRP A 44 -17.76 10.40 13.39
C TRP A 44 -17.95 10.13 11.89
N ASN A 45 -18.70 11.00 11.23
CA ASN A 45 -19.00 10.94 9.79
C ASN A 45 -18.04 11.78 8.94
N GLY A 46 -16.95 12.30 9.52
CA GLY A 46 -15.96 13.13 8.82
C GLY A 46 -16.34 14.60 8.62
N ILE A 47 -17.58 14.99 8.95
CA ILE A 47 -18.13 16.35 8.73
C ILE A 47 -18.57 16.97 10.06
N SER A 48 -19.08 16.16 10.98
CA SER A 48 -19.56 16.62 12.28
C SER A 48 -18.42 17.20 13.14
N PRO A 49 -18.60 18.37 13.76
CA PRO A 49 -17.61 18.96 14.66
C PRO A 49 -17.49 18.22 16.00
N SER A 50 -18.48 17.41 16.36
CA SER A 50 -18.47 16.55 17.55
C SER A 50 -18.67 15.08 17.17
N SER A 51 -17.96 14.19 17.86
CA SER A 51 -18.11 12.74 17.75
C SER A 51 -18.30 12.12 19.13
N ASN A 52 -19.25 11.20 19.27
CA ASN A 52 -19.47 10.42 20.47
C ASN A 52 -18.67 9.12 20.40
N TYR A 53 -18.08 8.71 21.53
CA TYR A 53 -17.42 7.42 21.65
C TYR A 53 -18.47 6.30 21.76
N LEU A 54 -18.49 5.41 20.77
CA LEU A 54 -19.42 4.28 20.69
C LEU A 54 -18.75 2.93 20.99
N GLY A 55 -17.43 2.91 21.19
CA GLY A 55 -16.67 1.67 21.36
C GLY A 55 -16.82 0.74 20.16
N PHE A 56 -17.23 -0.50 20.38
CA PHE A 56 -17.29 -1.53 19.33
C PHE A 56 -18.62 -1.61 18.58
N ALA A 57 -19.60 -0.73 18.85
CA ALA A 57 -20.92 -0.79 18.22
C ALA A 57 -20.87 -0.71 16.68
N ASN A 58 -19.91 0.04 16.13
CA ASN A 58 -19.69 0.10 14.68
C ASN A 58 -19.27 -1.25 14.08
N TYR A 59 -18.45 -2.01 14.80
CA TYR A 59 -18.01 -3.34 14.36
C TYR A 59 -19.19 -4.31 14.38
N GLU A 60 -19.97 -4.34 15.46
CA GLU A 60 -21.18 -5.16 15.54
C GLU A 60 -22.13 -4.89 14.37
N LYS A 61 -22.40 -3.62 14.07
CA LYS A 61 -23.23 -3.23 12.91
C LYS A 61 -22.70 -3.75 11.57
N VAL A 62 -21.38 -3.74 11.37
CA VAL A 62 -20.75 -4.25 10.14
C VAL A 62 -20.88 -5.77 10.07
N PHE A 63 -20.63 -6.48 11.17
CA PHE A 63 -20.70 -7.94 11.21
C PHE A 63 -22.14 -8.48 11.15
N SER A 64 -23.13 -7.75 11.68
CA SER A 64 -24.54 -8.14 11.65
C SER A 64 -25.22 -7.87 10.31
N ASN A 65 -24.67 -7.01 9.45
CA ASN A 65 -25.28 -6.67 8.17
C ASN A 65 -24.62 -7.45 7.00
N PRO A 66 -25.29 -8.46 6.42
CA PRO A 66 -24.74 -9.31 5.38
C PRO A 66 -24.40 -8.56 4.09
N ASN A 67 -24.97 -7.36 3.85
CA ASN A 67 -24.69 -6.58 2.66
C ASN A 67 -23.23 -6.08 2.61
N TYR A 68 -22.58 -5.86 3.76
CA TYR A 68 -21.16 -5.49 3.78
C TYR A 68 -20.27 -6.63 3.31
N PHE A 69 -20.75 -7.88 3.32
CA PHE A 69 -19.93 -9.00 2.88
C PHE A 69 -19.84 -9.15 1.36
N GLY A 70 -20.71 -8.46 0.61
CA GLY A 70 -20.66 -8.44 -0.86
C GLY A 70 -19.31 -7.95 -1.39
N VAL A 71 -18.68 -6.99 -0.71
CA VAL A 71 -17.37 -6.47 -1.12
C VAL A 71 -16.24 -7.50 -1.01
N PHE A 72 -16.33 -8.47 -0.08
CA PHE A 72 -15.34 -9.54 0.01
C PHE A 72 -15.43 -10.47 -1.18
N LYS A 73 -16.63 -10.77 -1.67
CA LYS A 73 -16.81 -11.60 -2.88
C LYS A 73 -16.18 -10.92 -4.10
N THR A 74 -16.44 -9.63 -4.28
CA THR A 74 -15.84 -8.85 -5.37
C THR A 74 -14.32 -8.76 -5.22
N SER A 75 -13.82 -8.50 -4.02
CA SER A 75 -12.37 -8.44 -3.75
C SER A 75 -11.69 -9.78 -4.01
N LEU A 76 -12.32 -10.89 -3.59
CA LEU A 76 -11.83 -12.24 -3.83
C LEU A 76 -11.83 -12.57 -5.32
N TYR A 77 -12.87 -12.16 -6.06
CA TYR A 77 -12.91 -12.30 -7.52
C TYR A 77 -11.72 -11.59 -8.18
N TYR A 78 -11.46 -10.33 -7.83
CA TYR A 78 -10.30 -9.59 -8.36
C TYR A 78 -8.97 -10.24 -7.96
N PHE A 79 -8.83 -10.65 -6.71
CA PHE A 79 -7.65 -11.36 -6.22
C PHE A 79 -7.40 -12.64 -7.02
N LEU A 80 -8.41 -13.50 -7.18
CA LEU A 80 -8.30 -14.73 -7.96
C LEU A 80 -8.05 -14.46 -9.45
N SER A 81 -8.63 -13.41 -10.00
CA SER A 81 -8.41 -13.00 -11.40
C SER A 81 -6.97 -12.55 -11.67
N SER A 82 -6.24 -12.08 -10.65
CA SER A 82 -4.84 -11.69 -10.81
C SER A 82 -3.89 -12.88 -11.07
N PHE A 83 -4.26 -14.09 -10.65
CA PHE A 83 -3.43 -15.29 -10.87
C PHE A 83 -3.28 -15.66 -12.35
N PRO A 84 -4.36 -15.83 -13.13
CA PRO A 84 -4.22 -16.08 -14.56
C PRO A 84 -3.56 -14.91 -15.29
N GLN A 85 -3.83 -13.66 -14.87
CA GLN A 85 -3.17 -12.48 -15.42
C GLN A 85 -1.64 -12.53 -15.20
N LEU A 86 -1.19 -12.85 -13.99
CA LEU A 86 0.22 -12.99 -13.65
C LEU A 86 0.86 -14.17 -14.38
N GLY A 87 0.13 -15.29 -14.48
CA GLY A 87 0.58 -16.47 -15.23
C GLY A 87 0.80 -16.17 -16.71
N LEU A 88 -0.14 -15.48 -17.35
CA LEU A 88 -0.01 -15.03 -18.75
C LEU A 88 1.15 -14.04 -18.90
N ALA A 89 1.31 -13.09 -17.98
CA ALA A 89 2.41 -12.13 -18.02
C ALA A 89 3.78 -12.84 -17.94
N LEU A 90 3.93 -13.82 -17.04
CA LEU A 90 5.15 -14.62 -16.92
C LEU A 90 5.40 -15.50 -18.15
N LEU A 91 4.35 -16.07 -18.74
CA LEU A 91 4.45 -16.84 -19.97
C LEU A 91 4.97 -15.98 -21.14
N PHE A 92 4.40 -14.79 -21.33
CA PHE A 92 4.90 -13.85 -22.33
C PHE A 92 6.33 -13.41 -22.02
N ALA A 93 6.65 -13.06 -20.78
CA ALA A 93 8.00 -12.68 -20.38
C ALA A 93 9.03 -13.79 -20.69
N THR A 94 8.68 -15.05 -20.43
CA THR A 94 9.51 -16.22 -20.69
C THR A 94 9.74 -16.41 -22.19
N ILE A 95 8.67 -16.34 -23.01
CA ILE A 95 8.78 -16.45 -24.47
C ILE A 95 9.69 -15.35 -25.02
N LEU A 96 9.48 -14.10 -24.62
CA LEU A 96 10.28 -12.95 -25.06
C LEU A 96 11.71 -12.93 -24.49
N SER A 97 12.03 -13.81 -23.54
CA SER A 97 13.39 -14.00 -23.03
C SER A 97 14.25 -14.91 -23.91
N PHE A 98 13.66 -15.68 -24.83
CA PHE A 98 14.40 -16.45 -25.83
C PHE A 98 14.79 -15.57 -27.04
N LYS A 99 15.58 -16.12 -27.98
CA LYS A 99 15.96 -15.44 -29.24
C LYS A 99 14.77 -15.32 -30.21
N VAL A 100 13.73 -14.63 -29.79
CA VAL A 100 12.55 -14.33 -30.61
C VAL A 100 12.89 -13.17 -31.55
N LYS A 101 12.56 -13.31 -32.83
CA LYS A 101 12.71 -12.22 -33.81
C LYS A 101 11.87 -11.01 -33.37
N PHE A 102 12.47 -9.83 -33.41
CA PHE A 102 11.84 -8.57 -32.98
C PHE A 102 11.41 -8.51 -31.50
N ALA A 103 12.10 -9.21 -30.58
CA ALA A 103 11.77 -9.22 -29.15
C ALA A 103 11.60 -7.82 -28.52
N ASN A 104 12.40 -6.82 -28.93
CA ASN A 104 12.29 -5.45 -28.42
C ASN A 104 11.00 -4.73 -28.88
N PHE A 105 10.49 -5.04 -30.08
CA PHE A 105 9.22 -4.50 -30.57
C PHE A 105 8.04 -5.08 -29.77
N TRP A 106 8.04 -6.40 -29.53
CA TRP A 106 7.01 -7.06 -28.72
C TRP A 106 7.01 -6.59 -27.26
N LYS A 107 8.20 -6.37 -26.66
CA LYS A 107 8.32 -5.74 -25.33
C LYS A 107 7.69 -4.34 -25.34
N GLY A 108 7.98 -3.54 -26.37
CA GLY A 108 7.38 -2.21 -26.55
C GLY A 108 5.85 -2.25 -26.48
N ILE A 109 5.20 -3.12 -27.27
CA ILE A 109 3.73 -3.24 -27.28
C ILE A 109 3.17 -3.70 -25.93
N LEU A 110 3.80 -4.68 -25.28
CA LEU A 110 3.32 -5.22 -24.01
C LEU A 110 3.46 -4.22 -22.85
N PHE A 111 4.51 -3.39 -22.86
CA PHE A 111 4.73 -2.38 -21.82
C PHE A 111 4.12 -1.01 -22.13
N PHE A 112 3.71 -0.76 -23.39
CA PHE A 112 3.14 0.52 -23.81
C PHE A 112 1.92 0.97 -22.97
N PRO A 113 0.93 0.11 -22.66
CA PRO A 113 -0.21 0.52 -21.84
C PRO A 113 0.17 0.97 -20.43
N TYR A 114 1.27 0.44 -19.87
CA TYR A 114 1.77 0.81 -18.55
C TYR A 114 2.43 2.20 -18.53
N LEU A 115 2.95 2.65 -19.68
CA LEU A 115 3.59 3.97 -19.82
C LEU A 115 2.58 5.11 -20.02
N MET A 116 1.33 4.79 -20.35
CA MET A 116 0.24 5.76 -20.55
C MET A 116 -0.53 6.07 -19.26
N GLY A 117 -0.19 5.44 -18.14
CA GLY A 117 -0.82 5.61 -16.83
C GLY A 117 -0.25 6.77 -16.02
#